data_AF-A0A5B7UG87-F1
#
_entry.id   AF-A0A5B7UG87-F1
#
_cell.length_a   1.000
_cell.length_b   1.000
_cell.length_c   1.000
_cell.angle_alpha   90.00
_cell.angle_beta   90.00
_cell.angle_gamma   90.00
#
_symmetry.space_group_name_H-M   'P 1'
#
loop_
_entity.id
_entity.type
_entity.pdbx_description
1 polymer ?
#
loop_
_entity_poly.entity_id
_entity_poly.type
_entity_poly.pdbx_seq_one_letter_code
_entity_poly.pdbx_strand_id
1 'polypeptide(L)'
;MAATTSNMLALGTKAPFFELENPLSEQNENLENLKGEKGTLVVFMSNHCPFVQHIIDKLVELHEDYSQEGIEIIGINSNSVEVSPEDSPEKMLDFIKERNISFPYLYDESQVVAKAYQAACTPDFYLFDDKLDLVYRGQLDDSRPGNHKEVTGEDMIIAFENLLAGQPQEELQLPSMGCSIKWKA
;
A
#
# COMPACT_ATOMS: atom_id res chain seq x y z
N MET A 1 -1.36 -21.37 4.47
CA MET A 1 -2.39 -20.80 3.57
C MET A 1 -1.71 -20.48 2.24
N ALA A 2 -2.38 -20.69 1.11
CA ALA A 2 -1.85 -20.29 -0.19
C ALA A 2 -1.78 -18.75 -0.26
N ALA A 3 -0.73 -18.22 -0.87
CA ALA A 3 -0.63 -16.78 -1.12
C ALA A 3 -1.64 -16.36 -2.21
N THR A 4 -2.16 -15.15 -2.08
CA THR A 4 -3.06 -14.51 -3.04
C THR A 4 -2.26 -13.47 -3.84
N THR A 5 -2.50 -13.38 -5.14
CA THR A 5 -1.93 -12.35 -6.01
C THR A 5 -2.90 -11.20 -6.21
N SER A 6 -2.38 -10.00 -6.49
CA SER A 6 -3.18 -8.82 -6.84
C SER A 6 -4.14 -9.08 -8.01
N ASN A 7 -5.29 -8.40 -8.01
CA ASN A 7 -6.28 -8.47 -9.10
C ASN A 7 -5.89 -7.65 -10.35
N MET A 8 -4.78 -6.90 -10.30
CA MET A 8 -4.25 -6.08 -11.41
C MET A 8 -5.29 -5.12 -11.99
N LEU A 9 -5.76 -4.20 -11.15
CA LEU A 9 -6.69 -3.13 -11.52
C LEU A 9 -6.23 -2.43 -12.82
N ALA A 10 -7.20 -2.09 -13.67
CA ALA A 10 -6.91 -1.51 -14.98
C ALA A 10 -6.16 -0.17 -14.85
N LEU A 11 -5.07 -0.02 -15.61
CA LEU A 11 -4.35 1.26 -15.71
C LEU A 11 -5.28 2.37 -16.21
N GLY A 12 -5.08 3.60 -15.70
CA GLY A 12 -5.95 4.74 -15.94
C GLY A 12 -7.25 4.73 -15.13
N THR A 13 -7.45 3.75 -14.25
CA THR A 13 -8.56 3.80 -13.28
C THR A 13 -8.34 4.97 -12.33
N LYS A 14 -9.37 5.80 -12.11
CA LYS A 14 -9.33 6.85 -11.09
C LYS A 14 -9.28 6.22 -9.69
N ALA A 15 -8.40 6.75 -8.83
CA ALA A 15 -8.31 6.36 -7.43
C ALA A 15 -9.70 6.46 -6.78
N PRO A 16 -10.27 5.34 -6.28
CA PRO A 16 -11.50 5.41 -5.52
C PRO A 16 -11.31 6.30 -4.29
N PHE A 17 -12.23 7.24 -4.07
CA PHE A 17 -12.20 8.11 -2.91
C PHE A 17 -12.34 7.31 -1.61
N PHE A 18 -11.66 7.76 -0.56
CA PHE A 18 -11.83 7.25 0.79
C PHE A 18 -11.73 8.38 1.81
N GLU A 19 -12.41 8.16 2.94
CA GLU A 19 -12.27 8.89 4.20
C GLU A 19 -12.25 7.84 5.30
N LEU A 20 -11.10 7.67 5.96
CA LEU A 20 -10.82 6.57 6.87
C LEU A 20 -10.22 7.10 8.17
N GLU A 21 -10.46 6.37 9.25
CA GLU A 21 -9.87 6.68 10.56
C GLU A 21 -8.36 6.40 10.52
N ASN A 22 -7.58 7.38 10.98
CA ASN A 22 -6.17 7.22 11.27
C ASN A 22 -6.01 6.96 12.78
N PRO A 23 -5.62 5.74 13.21
CA PRO A 23 -5.46 5.42 14.62
C PRO A 23 -4.45 6.30 15.35
N LEU A 24 -3.47 6.88 14.65
CA LEU A 24 -2.44 7.72 15.25
C LEU A 24 -2.94 9.13 15.58
N SER A 25 -3.73 9.73 14.69
CA SER A 25 -4.28 11.08 14.87
C SER A 25 -5.67 11.09 15.52
N GLU A 26 -6.31 9.92 15.62
CA GLU A 26 -7.71 9.75 16.06
C GLU A 26 -8.69 10.60 15.22
N GLN A 27 -8.35 10.82 13.94
CA GLN A 27 -9.12 11.64 13.01
C GLN A 27 -9.40 10.88 11.72
N ASN A 28 -10.48 11.28 11.05
CA ASN A 28 -10.73 10.85 9.69
C ASN A 28 -9.83 11.65 8.74
N GLU A 29 -9.10 10.92 7.90
CA GLU A 29 -8.25 11.46 6.85
C GLU A 29 -8.77 10.95 5.50
N ASN A 30 -8.63 11.78 4.46
CA ASN A 30 -9.18 11.47 3.15
C ASN A 30 -8.13 11.63 2.04
N LEU A 31 -8.39 10.98 0.91
CA LEU A 31 -7.50 10.95 -0.23
C LEU A 31 -7.10 12.35 -0.73
N GLU A 32 -8.02 13.30 -0.76
CA GLU A 32 -7.76 14.65 -1.30
C GLU A 32 -6.76 15.44 -0.45
N ASN A 33 -6.77 15.23 0.86
CA ASN A 33 -5.87 15.90 1.79
C ASN A 33 -4.52 15.18 1.91
N LEU A 34 -4.48 13.87 1.68
CA LEU A 34 -3.28 13.05 1.84
C LEU A 34 -2.48 12.86 0.54
N LYS A 35 -3.08 13.12 -0.63
CA LYS A 35 -2.41 12.89 -1.90
C LYS A 35 -1.14 13.75 -2.04
N GLY A 36 -0.12 13.16 -2.64
CA GLY A 36 1.11 13.88 -3.00
C GLY A 36 0.92 14.81 -4.18
N GLU A 37 1.83 15.77 -4.32
CA GLU A 37 1.79 16.77 -5.40
C GLU A 37 2.01 16.14 -6.78
N LYS A 38 2.88 15.12 -6.85
CA LYS A 38 3.26 14.43 -8.10
C LYS A 38 2.66 13.05 -8.21
N GLY A 39 2.54 12.34 -7.10
CA GLY A 39 2.04 10.97 -7.07
C GLY A 39 1.54 10.55 -5.70
N THR A 40 0.73 9.50 -5.68
CA THR A 40 0.21 8.91 -4.44
C THR A 40 0.26 7.39 -4.55
N LEU A 41 1.01 6.74 -3.66
CA LEU A 41 1.03 5.29 -3.52
C LEU A 41 0.06 4.86 -2.42
N VAL A 42 -1.04 4.21 -2.80
CA VAL A 42 -1.95 3.55 -1.85
C VAL A 42 -1.51 2.09 -1.69
N VAL A 43 -1.34 1.65 -0.43
CA VAL A 43 -0.89 0.29 -0.10
C VAL A 43 -1.89 -0.37 0.85
N PHE A 44 -2.50 -1.47 0.41
CA PHE A 44 -3.25 -2.33 1.32
C PHE A 44 -2.30 -3.26 2.05
N MET A 45 -2.22 -3.13 3.38
CA MET A 45 -1.22 -3.83 4.20
C MET A 45 -1.78 -4.28 5.55
N SER A 46 -1.00 -5.07 6.28
CA SER A 46 -1.38 -5.75 7.52
C SER A 46 -0.18 -5.80 8.47
N ASN A 47 -0.44 -5.75 9.78
CA ASN A 47 0.59 -5.73 10.81
C ASN A 47 1.33 -7.09 10.94
N HIS A 48 0.60 -8.18 10.70
CA HIS A 48 1.04 -9.54 11.01
C HIS A 48 1.33 -10.40 9.77
N CYS A 49 1.07 -9.86 8.57
CA CYS A 49 1.34 -10.58 7.33
C CYS A 49 2.87 -10.71 7.12
N PRO A 50 3.41 -11.93 6.93
CA PRO A 50 4.85 -12.11 6.72
C PRO A 50 5.36 -11.44 5.44
N PHE A 51 4.50 -11.24 4.43
CA PHE A 51 4.88 -10.52 3.22
C PHE A 51 5.00 -9.01 3.45
N VAL A 52 4.18 -8.43 4.34
CA VAL A 52 4.29 -7.01 4.73
C VAL A 52 5.50 -6.81 5.62
N GLN A 53 5.67 -7.67 6.63
CA GLN A 53 6.84 -7.63 7.52
C GLN A 53 8.16 -7.78 6.77
N HIS A 54 8.16 -8.53 5.66
CA HIS A 54 9.33 -8.68 4.79
C HIS A 54 9.72 -7.37 4.09
N ILE A 55 8.78 -6.47 3.81
CA ILE A 55 9.05 -5.28 2.98
C ILE A 55 8.90 -3.94 3.71
N ILE A 56 8.37 -3.91 4.93
CA ILE A 56 7.94 -2.66 5.57
C ILE A 56 9.08 -1.67 5.77
N ASP A 57 10.28 -2.14 6.10
CA ASP A 57 11.43 -1.24 6.30
C ASP A 57 11.82 -0.53 4.99
N LYS A 58 11.77 -1.23 3.85
CA LYS A 58 11.98 -0.62 2.53
C LYS A 58 10.85 0.34 2.17
N LEU A 59 9.60 0.04 2.54
CA LEU A 59 8.49 0.95 2.27
C LEU A 59 8.61 2.26 3.06
N VAL A 60 9.11 2.21 4.30
CA VAL A 60 9.42 3.40 5.10
C VAL A 60 10.56 4.20 4.48
N GLU A 61 11.66 3.55 4.08
CA GLU A 61 12.78 4.18 3.37
C GLU A 61 12.29 4.91 2.10
N LEU A 62 11.45 4.26 1.28
CA LEU A 62 10.89 4.88 0.08
C LEU A 62 10.02 6.11 0.40
N HIS A 63 9.26 6.10 1.49
CA HIS A 63 8.50 7.29 1.88
C HIS A 63 9.43 8.45 2.28
N GLU A 64 10.49 8.15 3.04
CA GLU A 64 11.48 9.16 3.45
C GLU A 64 12.20 9.78 2.25
N ASP A 65 12.57 8.96 1.26
CA ASP A 65 13.27 9.39 0.06
C ASP A 65 12.37 10.21 -0.88
N TYR A 66 11.11 9.79 -1.10
CA TYR A 66 10.26 10.34 -2.15
C TYR A 66 9.19 11.33 -1.70
N SER A 67 8.90 11.46 -0.40
CA SER A 67 7.92 12.43 0.12
C SER A 67 8.30 13.87 -0.25
N GLN A 68 9.58 14.23 -0.12
CA GLN A 68 10.08 15.56 -0.50
C GLN A 68 10.08 15.79 -2.02
N GLU A 69 10.05 14.72 -2.81
CA GLU A 69 9.92 14.77 -4.27
C GLU A 69 8.44 14.84 -4.73
N GLY A 70 7.50 14.79 -3.78
CA GLY A 70 6.08 14.97 -4.01
C GLY A 70 5.30 13.66 -4.22
N ILE A 71 5.87 12.51 -3.87
CA ILE A 71 5.15 11.23 -3.84
C ILE A 71 4.79 10.89 -2.40
N GLU A 72 3.49 10.85 -2.10
CA GLU A 72 3.00 10.45 -0.79
C GLU A 72 2.66 8.96 -0.76
N ILE A 73 2.88 8.31 0.39
CA ILE A 73 2.50 6.92 0.62
C ILE A 73 1.35 6.90 1.63
N ILE A 74 0.33 6.07 1.39
CA ILE A 74 -0.82 5.91 2.28
C ILE A 74 -1.02 4.41 2.49
N GLY A 75 -0.81 3.94 3.73
CA GLY A 75 -1.14 2.58 4.13
C GLY A 75 -2.62 2.47 4.49
N ILE A 76 -3.27 1.37 4.11
CA ILE A 76 -4.64 1.03 4.50
C ILE A 76 -4.69 -0.40 5.03
N ASN A 77 -5.21 -0.58 6.23
CA ASN A 77 -5.53 -1.89 6.79
C ASN A 77 -7.03 -2.15 6.69
N SER A 78 -7.40 -3.17 5.92
CA SER A 78 -8.80 -3.57 5.73
C SER A 78 -9.09 -4.95 6.33
N ASN A 79 -8.19 -5.53 7.12
CA ASN A 79 -8.40 -6.86 7.68
C ASN A 79 -9.46 -6.83 8.80
N SER A 80 -10.37 -7.81 8.79
CA SER A 80 -11.35 -8.00 9.85
C SER A 80 -10.65 -8.38 11.16
N VAL A 81 -10.82 -7.56 12.19
CA VAL A 81 -10.28 -7.78 13.54
C VAL A 81 -10.89 -9.00 14.24
N GLU A 82 -12.08 -9.45 13.82
CA GLU A 82 -12.68 -10.69 14.33
C GLU A 82 -11.92 -11.93 13.85
N VAL A 83 -11.41 -11.87 12.62
CA VAL A 83 -10.63 -12.96 12.00
C VAL A 83 -9.16 -12.84 12.36
N SER A 84 -8.67 -11.61 12.47
CA SER A 84 -7.26 -11.28 12.72
C SER A 84 -7.14 -10.15 13.74
N PRO A 85 -7.18 -10.47 15.06
CA PRO A 85 -7.06 -9.48 16.12
C PRO A 85 -5.75 -8.67 16.08
N GLU A 86 -4.70 -9.23 15.48
CA GLU A 86 -3.40 -8.57 15.30
C GLU A 86 -3.45 -7.38 14.33
N ASP A 87 -4.53 -7.24 13.56
CA ASP A 87 -4.75 -6.11 12.65
C ASP A 87 -5.66 -5.01 13.25
N SER A 88 -5.90 -5.03 14.56
CA SER A 88 -6.71 -3.99 15.22
C SER A 88 -6.02 -2.61 15.19
N PRO A 89 -6.78 -1.50 15.30
CA PRO A 89 -6.21 -0.17 15.43
C PRO A 89 -5.17 -0.03 16.56
N GLU A 90 -5.40 -0.69 17.70
CA GLU A 90 -4.44 -0.74 18.80
C GLU A 90 -3.12 -1.39 18.37
N LYS A 91 -3.19 -2.49 17.62
CA LYS A 91 -2.00 -3.19 17.09
C LYS A 91 -1.34 -2.45 15.93
N MET A 92 -2.10 -1.67 15.17
CA MET A 92 -1.53 -0.75 14.18
C MET A 92 -0.64 0.29 14.86
N LEU A 93 -1.06 0.85 16.01
CA LEU A 93 -0.23 1.79 16.78
C LEU A 93 1.08 1.16 17.27
N ASP A 94 1.02 -0.09 17.73
CA ASP A 94 2.22 -0.85 18.11
C ASP A 94 3.16 -1.02 16.89
N PHE A 95 2.61 -1.43 15.74
CA PHE A 95 3.36 -1.66 14.51
C PHE A 95 3.97 -0.38 13.92
N ILE A 96 3.22 0.73 13.92
CA ILE A 96 3.70 2.06 13.50
C ILE A 96 4.92 2.46 14.32
N LYS A 97 4.87 2.31 15.65
CA LYS A 97 6.00 2.63 16.53
C LYS A 97 7.17 1.68 16.35
N GLU A 98 6.93 0.38 16.22
CA GLU A 98 7.99 -0.63 16.09
C GLU A 98 8.76 -0.49 14.78
N ARG A 99 8.08 -0.16 13.68
CA ARG A 99 8.67 -0.04 12.33
C ARG A 99 8.98 1.39 11.92
N ASN A 100 8.75 2.37 12.81
CA ASN A 100 8.91 3.80 12.53
C ASN A 100 8.15 4.24 11.27
N ILE A 101 6.91 3.78 11.12
CA ILE A 101 6.08 4.16 9.97
C ILE A 101 5.78 5.66 10.06
N SER A 102 6.29 6.40 9.07
CA SER A 102 6.21 7.86 8.98
C SER A 102 5.06 8.36 8.08
N PHE A 103 4.47 7.47 7.27
CA PHE A 103 3.31 7.76 6.44
C PHE A 103 1.97 7.46 7.14
N PRO A 104 0.84 8.06 6.72
CA PRO A 104 -0.48 7.73 7.22
C PRO A 104 -0.80 6.23 7.07
N TYR A 105 -1.22 5.58 8.16
CA TYR A 105 -1.68 4.20 8.15
C TYR A 105 -3.11 4.10 8.67
N LEU A 106 -4.05 4.01 7.73
CA LEU A 106 -5.48 4.17 7.96
C LEU A 106 -6.18 2.82 8.15
N TYR A 107 -7.32 2.82 8.84
CA TYR A 107 -8.12 1.63 9.09
C TYR A 107 -9.45 1.67 8.31
N ASP A 108 -9.63 0.72 7.40
CA ASP A 108 -10.87 0.50 6.63
C ASP A 108 -11.71 -0.61 7.27
N GLU A 109 -12.38 -0.26 8.37
CA GLU A 109 -13.22 -1.19 9.12
C GLU A 109 -14.35 -1.80 8.26
N SER A 110 -14.88 -1.03 7.31
CA SER A 110 -16.00 -1.43 6.46
C SER A 110 -15.62 -2.37 5.31
N GLN A 111 -14.33 -2.37 4.95
CA GLN A 111 -13.76 -3.03 3.77
C GLN A 111 -14.29 -2.51 2.44
N VAL A 112 -15.01 -1.38 2.44
CA VAL A 112 -15.57 -0.77 1.22
C VAL A 112 -14.44 -0.20 0.36
N VAL A 113 -13.41 0.37 0.98
CA VAL A 113 -12.27 0.93 0.26
C VAL A 113 -11.46 -0.19 -0.40
N ALA A 114 -11.14 -1.26 0.32
CA ALA A 114 -10.48 -2.43 -0.27
C ALA A 114 -11.26 -3.03 -1.46
N LYS A 115 -12.60 -3.12 -1.34
CA LYS A 115 -13.45 -3.59 -2.44
C LYS A 115 -13.42 -2.64 -3.64
N ALA A 116 -13.44 -1.33 -3.41
CA ALA A 116 -13.41 -0.33 -4.47
C ALA A 116 -12.10 -0.34 -5.26
N TYR A 117 -10.97 -0.55 -4.58
CA TYR A 117 -9.64 -0.74 -5.20
C TYR A 117 -9.44 -2.14 -5.78
N GLN A 118 -10.39 -3.06 -5.56
CA GLN A 118 -10.26 -4.48 -5.87
C GLN A 118 -9.00 -5.12 -5.25
N ALA A 119 -8.61 -4.64 -4.06
CA ALA A 119 -7.47 -5.16 -3.32
C ALA A 119 -7.70 -6.63 -2.96
N ALA A 120 -6.67 -7.46 -3.14
CA ALA A 120 -6.79 -8.90 -2.97
C ALA A 120 -5.90 -9.44 -1.85
N CYS A 121 -4.71 -8.88 -1.71
CA CYS A 121 -3.68 -9.36 -0.81
C CYS A 121 -3.08 -8.24 0.05
N THR A 122 -2.14 -8.62 0.90
CA THR A 122 -1.31 -7.70 1.69
C THR A 122 0.15 -8.14 1.59
N PRO A 123 1.08 -7.31 1.08
CA PRO A 123 0.85 -5.97 0.55
C PRO A 123 0.22 -5.98 -0.86
N ASP A 124 -0.57 -4.95 -1.20
CA ASP A 124 -1.10 -4.70 -2.55
C ASP A 124 -0.94 -3.21 -2.89
N PHE A 125 -0.25 -2.89 -3.98
CA PHE A 125 0.28 -1.56 -4.27
C PHE A 125 -0.41 -0.91 -5.47
N TYR A 126 -0.76 0.37 -5.33
CA TYR A 126 -1.45 1.17 -6.34
C TYR A 126 -0.86 2.59 -6.39
N LEU A 127 -0.05 2.89 -7.40
CA LEU A 127 0.52 4.22 -7.62
C LEU A 127 -0.36 5.00 -8.60
N PHE A 128 -0.74 6.19 -8.17
CA PHE A 128 -1.52 7.15 -8.93
C PHE A 128 -0.69 8.39 -9.26
N ASP A 129 -0.96 9.00 -10.41
CA ASP A 129 -0.37 10.29 -10.79
C ASP A 129 -1.06 11.49 -10.10
N ASP A 130 -0.64 12.71 -10.47
CA ASP A 130 -1.18 13.98 -9.98
C ASP A 130 -2.68 14.19 -10.25
N LYS A 131 -3.24 13.44 -11.21
CA LYS A 131 -4.66 13.43 -11.56
C LYS A 131 -5.41 12.25 -10.93
N LEU A 132 -4.74 11.51 -10.05
CA LEU A 132 -5.24 10.29 -9.44
C LEU A 132 -5.61 9.19 -10.46
N ASP A 133 -4.96 9.16 -11.63
CA ASP A 133 -5.05 8.04 -12.56
C ASP A 133 -4.04 6.95 -12.18
N LEU A 134 -4.48 5.69 -12.14
CA LEU A 134 -3.60 4.56 -11.79
C LEU A 134 -2.54 4.36 -12.87
N VAL A 135 -1.27 4.58 -12.52
CA VAL A 135 -0.12 4.45 -13.43
C VAL A 135 0.71 3.20 -13.17
N TYR A 136 0.72 2.71 -11.93
CA TYR A 136 1.38 1.45 -11.58
C TYR A 136 0.57 0.65 -10.54
N ARG A 137 0.55 -0.67 -10.70
CA ARG A 137 -0.02 -1.63 -9.77
C ARG A 137 0.71 -2.95 -9.87
N GLY A 138 1.03 -3.56 -8.74
CA GLY A 138 1.82 -4.78 -8.76
C GLY A 138 2.73 -4.93 -7.56
N GLN A 139 3.86 -5.59 -7.77
CA GLN A 139 4.84 -5.87 -6.72
C GLN A 139 5.65 -4.62 -6.33
N LEU A 140 6.29 -4.70 -5.17
CA LEU A 140 7.32 -3.74 -4.76
C LEU A 140 8.65 -4.04 -5.47
N ASP A 141 9.02 -5.31 -5.47
CA ASP A 141 10.21 -5.89 -6.07
C ASP A 141 10.02 -7.40 -6.26
N ASP A 142 11.08 -8.08 -6.67
CA ASP A 142 11.14 -9.53 -6.88
C ASP A 142 11.28 -10.37 -5.59
N SER A 143 11.48 -9.75 -4.43
CA SER A 143 11.74 -10.43 -3.16
C SER A 143 10.47 -11.02 -2.56
N ARG A 144 10.58 -12.19 -1.92
CA ARG A 144 9.47 -12.84 -1.22
C ARG A 144 10.00 -13.57 0.01
N PRO A 145 9.19 -13.72 1.07
CA PRO A 145 9.56 -14.55 2.21
C PRO A 145 10.07 -15.94 1.77
N GLY A 146 11.34 -16.23 2.06
CA GLY A 146 11.97 -17.51 1.76
C GLY A 146 12.50 -17.71 0.33
N ASN A 147 12.42 -16.72 -0.57
CA ASN A 147 13.00 -16.85 -1.92
C ASN A 147 14.48 -16.39 -2.02
N HIS A 148 15.06 -15.95 -0.90
CA HIS A 148 16.46 -15.53 -0.76
C HIS A 148 16.89 -14.34 -1.63
N LYS A 149 15.95 -13.60 -2.24
CA LYS A 149 16.24 -12.31 -2.88
C LYS A 149 16.20 -11.18 -1.84
N GLU A 150 17.08 -10.21 -2.00
CA GLU A 150 17.11 -9.00 -1.18
C GLU A 150 15.91 -8.10 -1.51
N VAL A 151 15.43 -7.36 -0.50
CA VAL A 151 14.36 -6.36 -0.68
C VAL A 151 15.00 -5.10 -1.24
N THR A 152 14.66 -4.75 -2.47
CA THR A 152 15.28 -3.63 -3.20
C THR A 152 14.30 -2.48 -3.44
N GLY A 153 13.00 -2.77 -3.57
CA GLY A 153 12.03 -1.80 -4.07
C GLY A 153 12.15 -1.47 -5.56
N GLU A 154 12.93 -2.25 -6.33
CA GLU A 154 13.35 -1.91 -7.70
C GLU A 154 12.17 -1.54 -8.62
N ASP A 155 11.13 -2.36 -8.72
CA ASP A 155 9.98 -2.08 -9.58
C ASP A 155 9.26 -0.79 -9.17
N MET A 156 9.10 -0.55 -7.86
CA MET A 156 8.45 0.66 -7.35
C MET A 156 9.30 1.92 -7.54
N ILE A 157 10.61 1.82 -7.33
CA ILE A 157 11.56 2.90 -7.60
C ILE A 157 11.49 3.29 -9.07
N ILE A 158 11.56 2.31 -9.99
CA ILE A 158 11.40 2.56 -11.42
C ILE A 158 10.06 3.27 -11.71
N ALA A 159 8.98 2.84 -11.06
CA ALA A 159 7.67 3.47 -11.24
C ALA A 159 7.65 4.93 -10.75
N PHE A 160 8.27 5.22 -9.60
CA PHE A 160 8.41 6.56 -9.04
C PHE A 160 9.25 7.46 -9.93
N GLU A 161 10.44 7.00 -10.33
CA GLU A 161 11.34 7.73 -11.21
C GLU A 161 10.70 8.05 -12.56
N ASN A 162 10.00 7.08 -13.16
CA ASN A 162 9.27 7.30 -14.40
C ASN A 162 8.17 8.36 -14.23
N LEU A 163 7.43 8.32 -13.11
CA LEU A 163 6.38 9.30 -12.82
C LEU A 163 6.97 10.71 -12.66
N LEU A 164 8.03 10.85 -11.86
CA LEU A 164 8.71 12.12 -11.61
C LEU A 164 9.34 12.72 -12.88
N ALA A 165 9.90 11.86 -13.73
CA ALA A 165 10.49 12.26 -15.01
C ALA A 165 9.45 12.49 -16.13
N GLY A 166 8.16 12.22 -15.89
CA GLY A 166 7.12 12.26 -16.92
C GLY A 166 7.32 11.24 -18.04
N GLN A 167 7.98 10.12 -17.74
CA GLN A 167 8.22 9.02 -18.65
C GLN A 167 7.07 8.00 -18.60
N PRO A 168 6.82 7.25 -19.70
CA PRO A 168 5.86 6.17 -19.67
C PRO A 168 6.28 5.09 -18.66
N GLN A 169 5.29 4.52 -17.98
CA GLN A 169 5.49 3.37 -17.11
C GLN A 169 5.81 2.11 -17.93
N GLU A 170 6.47 1.14 -17.30
CA GLU A 170 6.73 -0.16 -17.94
C GLU A 170 5.40 -0.87 -18.24
N GLU A 171 5.30 -1.45 -19.45
CA GLU A 171 4.11 -2.19 -19.88
C GLU A 171 3.92 -3.47 -19.03
N LEU A 172 5.03 -4.13 -18.71
CA LEU A 172 5.03 -5.31 -17.87
C LEU A 172 5.08 -4.87 -16.40
N GLN A 173 3.99 -5.06 -15.68
CA GLN A 173 3.97 -4.91 -14.22
C GLN A 173 3.51 -6.23 -13.62
N LEU A 174 4.32 -6.80 -12.74
CA LEU A 174 4.06 -8.09 -12.13
C LEU A 174 3.15 -7.94 -10.92
N PRO A 175 2.19 -8.86 -10.68
CA PRO A 175 1.31 -8.78 -9.53
C PRO A 175 2.09 -8.89 -8.21
N SER A 176 1.60 -8.18 -7.17
CA SER A 176 2.03 -8.46 -5.80
C SER A 176 1.58 -9.87 -5.39
N MET A 177 2.13 -10.33 -4.28
CA MET A 177 1.76 -11.60 -3.66
C MET A 177 1.80 -11.45 -2.15
N GLY A 178 0.76 -11.95 -1.49
CA GLY A 178 0.64 -11.78 -0.06
C GLY A 178 -0.39 -12.67 0.60
N CYS A 179 -0.63 -12.43 1.90
CA CYS A 179 -1.80 -13.00 2.56
C CYS A 179 -3.06 -12.37 1.97
N SER A 180 -4.12 -13.16 1.77
CA SER A 180 -5.43 -12.62 1.40
C SER A 180 -5.89 -11.60 2.44
N ILE A 181 -6.57 -10.54 1.98
CA ILE A 181 -7.32 -9.65 2.87
C ILE A 181 -8.31 -10.50 3.69
N LYS A 182 -8.43 -10.20 4.98
CA LYS A 182 -9.30 -10.91 5.92
C LYS A 182 -10.71 -10.34 5.83
N TRP A 183 -11.46 -10.77 4.84
CA TRP A 183 -12.83 -10.30 4.61
C TRP A 183 -13.76 -10.62 5.80
N LYS A 184 -14.64 -9.67 6.15
CA LYS A 184 -15.79 -9.89 7.04
C LYS A 184 -16.76 -10.88 6.36
N ALA A 185 -17.41 -11.71 7.17
CA ALA A 185 -18.39 -12.69 6.71
C ALA A 185 -19.69 -12.05 6.22
#